data_AF-A0A6L5K1S2-F1
#
_entry.id   AF-A0A6L5K1S2-F1
#
_cell.length_a   1.000
_cell.length_b   1.000
_cell.length_c   1.000
_cell.angle_alpha   90.00
_cell.angle_beta   90.00
_cell.angle_gamma   90.00
#
_symmetry.space_group_name_H-M   'P 1'
#
loop_
_entity.id
_entity.type
_entity.pdbx_description
1 polymer ?
#
loop_
_entity_poly.entity_id
_entity_poly.type
_entity_poly.pdbx_seq_one_letter_code
_entity_poly.pdbx_strand_id
1 'polypeptide(L)' 'MKSKKNKAVSVVLVGTSGMGLYYLKTLLEEFSPESIELQAVVDPFPEKSERYMKLNDLGIPIFPSLNDFYEGG' A
#
# COMPACT_ATOMS: atom_id res chain seq x y z
N MET A 1 32.44 -1.26 12.14
CA MET A 1 31.02 -1.53 12.46
C MET A 1 30.24 -1.79 11.18
N LYS A 2 29.48 -2.88 11.08
CA LYS A 2 28.43 -3.01 10.05
C LYS A 2 27.17 -2.33 10.60
N SER A 3 26.72 -1.25 9.98
CA SER A 3 25.43 -0.64 10.31
C SER A 3 24.33 -1.67 10.05
N LYS A 4 23.48 -1.95 11.05
CA LYS A 4 22.21 -2.67 10.82
C LYS A 4 21.39 -1.75 9.91
N LYS A 5 21.29 -2.05 8.60
CA LYS A 5 20.22 -1.47 7.79
C LYS A 5 18.91 -1.87 8.47
N ASN A 6 18.19 -0.92 9.04
CA ASN A 6 16.82 -1.18 9.47
C ASN A 6 16.04 -1.56 8.21
N LYS A 7 15.44 -2.75 8.20
CA LYS A 7 14.55 -3.15 7.11
C LYS A 7 13.37 -2.18 7.07
N ALA A 8 12.92 -1.84 5.86
CA ALA A 8 11.73 -1.04 5.67
C ALA A 8 10.53 -1.68 6.39
N VAL A 9 9.62 -0.85 6.90
CA VAL A 9 8.36 -1.33 7.48
C VAL A 9 7.40 -1.67 6.34
N SER A 10 7.02 -2.94 6.24
CA SER A 10 6.01 -3.40 5.30
C SER A 10 4.61 -2.96 5.75
N VAL A 11 3.85 -2.33 4.87
CA VAL A 11 2.52 -1.78 5.16
C VAL A 11 1.50 -2.34 4.19
N VAL A 12 0.30 -2.63 4.72
CA VAL A 12 -0.92 -2.90 3.95
C VAL A 12 -1.93 -1.85 4.33
N LEU A 13 -2.52 -1.16 3.36
CA LEU A 13 -3.50 -0.11 3.59
C LEU A 13 -4.92 -0.61 3.32
N VAL A 14 -5.82 -0.47 4.30
CA VAL A 14 -7.24 -0.84 4.16
C VAL A 14 -8.08 0.41 3.92
N GLY A 15 -8.79 0.44 2.79
CA GLY A 15 -9.55 1.58 2.31
C GLY A 15 -8.65 2.62 1.63
N THR A 16 -8.95 2.96 0.38
CA THR A 16 -8.16 3.87 -0.47
C THR A 16 -8.89 5.16 -0.84
N SER A 17 -10.03 5.41 -0.19
CA SER A 17 -10.85 6.61 -0.33
C SER A 17 -10.95 7.38 0.99
N GLY A 18 -11.52 8.58 0.98
CA GLY A 18 -11.61 9.45 2.15
C GLY A 18 -10.24 9.68 2.79
N MET A 19 -10.10 9.37 4.10
CA MET A 19 -8.81 9.45 4.79
C MET A 19 -7.77 8.45 4.26
N GLY A 20 -8.21 7.29 3.77
CA GLY A 20 -7.34 6.30 3.14
C GLY A 20 -6.60 6.86 1.93
N LEU A 21 -7.25 7.74 1.16
CA LEU A 21 -6.62 8.41 0.02
C LEU A 21 -5.47 9.33 0.46
N TYR A 22 -5.63 10.04 1.59
CA TYR A 22 -4.57 10.88 2.15
C TYR A 22 -3.34 10.04 2.53
N TYR A 23 -3.54 8.97 3.30
CA TYR A 23 -2.43 8.07 3.67
C TYR A 23 -1.79 7.40 2.46
N LEU A 24 -2.59 7.00 1.46
CA LEU A 24 -2.07 6.41 0.23
C LEU A 24 -1.16 7.39 -0.52
N LYS A 25 -1.56 8.67 -0.63
CA LYS A 25 -0.72 9.72 -1.25
C LYS A 25 0.60 9.85 -0.50
N THR A 26 0.56 9.99 0.82
CA THR A 26 1.77 10.13 1.65
C THR A 26 2.69 8.90 1.54
N LEU A 27 2.13 7.68 1.58
CA LEU A 27 2.91 6.44 1.44
C LEU A 27 3.60 6.33 0.07
N LEU A 28 2.97 6.80 -1.00
CA LEU A 28 3.51 6.72 -2.36
C LEU A 28 4.48 7.84 -2.72
N GLU A 29 4.29 9.03 -2.16
CA GLU A 29 4.93 10.26 -2.64
C GLU A 29 5.91 10.87 -1.63
N GLU A 30 5.73 10.61 -0.33
CA GLU A 30 6.50 11.29 0.73
C GLU A 30 7.51 10.39 1.43
N PHE A 31 7.23 9.08 1.53
CA PHE A 31 8.12 8.12 2.18
C PHE A 31 9.10 7.46 1.21
N SER A 32 10.34 7.28 1.68
CA SER A 32 11.34 6.49 0.96
C SER A 32 11.03 4.99 1.05
N PRO A 33 11.14 4.21 -0.04
CA PRO A 33 11.05 2.75 -0.03
C PRO A 33 12.04 2.07 0.93
N GLU A 34 13.15 2.74 1.30
CA GLU A 34 14.09 2.22 2.29
C GLU A 34 13.55 2.30 3.74
N SER A 35 12.48 3.08 3.96
CA SER A 35 11.87 3.30 5.27
C SER A 35 10.52 2.61 5.43
N ILE A 36 9.67 2.70 4.41
CA ILE A 36 8.31 2.13 4.38
C ILE A 36 8.08 1.57 2.98
N GLU A 37 7.50 0.37 2.92
CA GLU A 37 7.18 -0.29 1.67
C GLU A 37 5.70 -0.70 1.68
N LEU A 38 4.90 -0.10 0.79
CA LEU A 38 3.50 -0.45 0.61
C LEU A 38 3.41 -1.77 -0.17
N GLN A 39 3.05 -2.85 0.53
CA GLN A 39 2.99 -4.20 -0.02
C GLN A 39 1.69 -4.49 -0.76
N ALA A 40 0.57 -3.93 -0.29
CA ALA A 40 -0.74 -4.14 -0.88
C ALA A 40 -1.73 -3.08 -0.37
N VAL A 41 -2.87 -2.97 -1.07
CA VAL A 41 -4.06 -2.30 -0.55
C VAL A 41 -5.23 -3.26 -0.49
N VAL A 42 -6.14 -3.02 0.44
CA VAL A 42 -7.40 -3.76 0.59
C VAL A 42 -8.54 -2.77 0.45
N ASP A 43 -9.33 -2.90 -0.60
CA ASP A 43 -10.48 -2.03 -0.86
C ASP A 43 -11.53 -2.82 -1.65
N PRO A 44 -12.81 -2.89 -1.20
CA PRO A 44 -13.86 -3.59 -1.92
C PRO A 44 -14.28 -2.87 -3.22
N PHE A 45 -13.97 -1.58 -3.37
CA PHE A 45 -14.33 -0.77 -4.55
C PHE A 45 -13.14 0.09 -5.02
N PRO A 46 -12.00 -0.52 -5.35
CA PRO A 46 -10.76 0.19 -5.62
C PRO A 46 -10.88 1.12 -6.83
N GLU A 47 -11.72 0.78 -7.80
CA GLU A 47 -11.97 1.55 -9.02
C GLU A 47 -12.57 2.94 -8.77
N LYS A 48 -13.12 3.18 -7.58
CA LYS A 48 -13.66 4.48 -7.16
C LYS A 48 -12.57 5.41 -6.63
N SER A 49 -11.37 4.91 -6.36
CA SER A 49 -10.25 5.73 -5.90
C SER A 49 -9.56 6.46 -7.06
N GLU A 50 -9.23 7.73 -6.86
CA GLU A 50 -8.42 8.53 -7.78
C GLU A 50 -7.05 7.88 -8.10
N ARG A 51 -6.59 6.97 -7.25
CA ARG A 51 -5.27 6.32 -7.36
C ARG A 51 -5.32 4.90 -7.90
N TYR A 52 -6.49 4.39 -8.30
CA TYR A 52 -6.63 3.02 -8.82
C TYR A 52 -5.65 2.71 -9.95
N MET A 53 -5.63 3.55 -10.99
CA MET A 53 -4.71 3.38 -12.11
C MET A 53 -3.25 3.45 -11.67
N LYS A 54 -2.91 4.37 -10.75
CA LYS A 54 -1.55 4.51 -10.24
C LYS A 54 -1.08 3.28 -9.47
N LEU A 55 -1.95 2.64 -8.69
CA LEU A 55 -1.65 1.39 -7.98
C LEU A 55 -1.34 0.27 -8.99
N ASN A 56 -2.15 0.15 -10.05
CA ASN A 56 -1.90 -0.81 -11.13
C ASN A 56 -0.58 -0.53 -11.86
N ASP A 57 -0.30 0.73 -12.20
CA ASP A 57 0.95 1.13 -12.88
C ASP A 57 2.20 0.82 -12.04
N LEU A 58 2.08 0.90 -10.72
CA LEU A 58 3.14 0.58 -9.77
C LEU A 58 3.23 -0.92 -9.47
N GLY A 59 2.30 -1.73 -9.98
CA GLY A 59 2.24 -3.17 -9.71
C GLY A 59 1.90 -3.49 -8.25
N ILE A 60 1.23 -2.60 -7.53
CA ILE A 60 0.83 -2.81 -6.13
C ILE A 60 -0.41 -3.71 -6.12
N PRO A 61 -0.37 -4.89 -5.45
CA PRO A 61 -1.52 -5.77 -5.30
C PRO A 61 -2.72 -5.09 -4.63
N ILE A 62 -3.91 -5.37 -5.16
CA ILE A 62 -5.20 -4.85 -4.67
C ILE A 62 -6.08 -6.05 -4.34
N PHE A 63 -6.55 -6.12 -3.10
CA PHE A 63 -7.44 -7.19 -2.63
C PHE A 63 -8.83 -6.63 -2.27
N PRO A 64 -9.93 -7.36 -2.58
CA PRO A 64 -11.27 -6.88 -2.26
C PRO A 64 -11.63 -7.06 -0.78
N SER A 65 -10.94 -7.94 -0.05
CA SER A 65 -11.11 -8.14 1.39
C SER A 65 -9.79 -8.48 2.10
N LEU A 66 -9.79 -8.36 3.43
CA LEU A 66 -8.66 -8.80 4.25
C LEU A 66 -8.47 -10.32 4.21
N ASN A 67 -9.54 -11.09 4.05
CA ASN A 67 -9.43 -12.54 3.90
C ASN A 67 -8.66 -12.89 2.63
N ASP A 68 -9.00 -12.27 1.50
CA ASP A 68 -8.29 -12.51 0.24
C ASP A 68 -6.80 -12.15 0.35
N PHE A 69 -6.47 -11.10 1.12
CA PHE A 69 -5.10 -10.71 1.41
C PHE A 69 -4.35 -11.78 2.25
N TYR A 70 -4.96 -12.28 3.32
CA TYR A 70 -4.31 -13.26 4.21
C TYR A 70 -4.32 -14.70 3.67
N GLU A 71 -5.28 -15.06 2.83
CA GLU A 71 -5.36 -16.38 2.20
C GLU A 71 -4.37 -16.54 1.03
N GLY A 72 -3.91 -15.42 0.44
CA GLY A 72 -2.90 -15.40 -0.62
C GLY A 72 -1.44 -15.45 -0.13
N GLY A 73 -1.22 -15.62 1.19
CA GLY A 73 0.10 -15.65 1.84
C GLY A 73 0.69 -17.04 2.05
#